data_AF-A0A1G5VT26-F1
#
_entry.id   AF-A0A1G5VT26-F1
#
_cell.length_a   1.000
_cell.length_b   1.000
_cell.length_c   1.000
_cell.angle_alpha   90.00
_cell.angle_beta   90.00
_cell.angle_gamma   90.00
#
_symmetry.space_group_name_H-M   'P 1'
#
loop_
_entity.id
_entity.type
_entity.pdbx_description
1 polymer ?
#
loop_
_entity_poly.entity_id
_entity_poly.type
_entity_poly.pdbx_seq_one_letter_code
_entity_poly.pdbx_strand_id
1 'polypeptide(L)'
;MIFAIDPGSEKTGTALVNEDGTLFKKKIIPTDTLEDVVDRIMSVYNPRAVVMGNGTHHQELKQRVEQALLKSGSSLKVSLVNEKYTTEMGKRLYWKENRPHGWNRLLPAGMRTIPVPVDDYVAWIIGCIFLGCIKAESINHKKTR
;
A
#
# COMPACT_ATOMS: atom_id res chain seq x y z
N MET A 1 14.42 3.95 -1.03
CA MET A 1 13.30 2.99 -0.96
C MET A 1 12.34 3.44 0.12
N ILE A 2 11.04 3.27 -0.11
CA ILE A 2 9.96 3.67 0.79
C ILE A 2 9.25 2.40 1.29
N PHE A 3 8.98 2.34 2.60
CA PHE A 3 8.11 1.33 3.17
C PHE A 3 6.71 1.90 3.37
N ALA A 4 5.74 1.33 2.67
CA ALA A 4 4.36 1.78 2.65
C ALA A 4 3.42 0.76 3.30
N ILE A 5 2.47 1.26 4.09
CA ILE A 5 1.58 0.47 4.93
C ILE A 5 0.13 0.91 4.66
N ASP A 6 -0.73 -0.04 4.30
CA ASP A 6 -2.18 0.12 4.24
C ASP A 6 -2.79 -0.55 5.50
N PRO A 7 -3.11 0.23 6.55
CA PRO A 7 -3.51 -0.30 7.84
C PRO A 7 -4.92 -0.91 7.79
N GLY A 8 -5.05 -2.14 8.27
CA GLY A 8 -6.36 -2.78 8.49
C GLY A 8 -6.46 -3.42 9.87
N SER A 9 -7.68 -3.66 10.34
CA SER A 9 -7.92 -4.19 11.69
C SER A 9 -7.37 -5.61 11.89
N GLU A 10 -7.62 -6.51 10.93
CA GLU A 10 -7.14 -7.90 11.00
C GLU A 10 -5.90 -8.15 10.13
N LYS A 11 -5.85 -7.49 8.97
CA LYS A 11 -4.78 -7.66 7.98
C LYS A 11 -4.29 -6.30 7.53
N THR A 12 -2.98 -6.19 7.34
CA THR A 12 -2.31 -4.98 6.90
C THR A 12 -1.60 -5.24 5.58
N GLY A 13 -1.85 -4.38 4.59
CA GLY A 13 -1.11 -4.36 3.34
C GLY A 13 0.24 -3.69 3.54
N THR A 14 1.31 -4.26 2.98
CA THR A 14 2.65 -3.67 3.06
C THR A 14 3.32 -3.70 1.70
N ALA A 15 4.09 -2.66 1.39
CA ALA A 15 4.89 -2.58 0.17
C ALA A 15 6.23 -1.89 0.41
N LEU A 16 7.29 -2.41 -0.22
CA LEU A 16 8.55 -1.74 -0.44
C LEU A 16 8.56 -1.22 -1.87
N VAL A 17 8.77 0.09 -2.01
CA VAL A 17 8.69 0.80 -3.27
C VAL A 17 10.03 1.51 -3.52
N ASN A 18 10.57 1.35 -4.72
CA ASN A 18 11.78 2.06 -5.14
C ASN A 18 11.48 3.56 -5.33
N GLU A 19 12.53 4.39 -5.36
CA GLU A 19 12.38 5.85 -5.50
C GLU A 19 11.70 6.27 -6.83
N ASP A 20 11.75 5.42 -7.85
CA ASP A 20 11.08 5.63 -9.14
C ASP A 20 9.62 5.16 -9.16
N GLY A 21 9.09 4.66 -8.02
CA GLY A 21 7.73 4.15 -7.88
C GLY A 21 7.59 2.68 -8.30
N THR A 22 8.65 2.01 -8.75
CA THR A 22 8.58 0.57 -9.08
C THR A 22 8.41 -0.28 -7.82
N LEU A 23 7.62 -1.35 -7.94
CA LEU A 23 7.39 -2.28 -6.85
C LEU A 23 8.64 -3.15 -6.62
N PHE A 24 9.21 -3.08 -5.41
CA PHE A 24 10.26 -4.02 -5.01
C PHE A 24 9.64 -5.29 -4.40
N LYS A 25 8.73 -5.12 -3.43
CA LYS A 25 8.05 -6.23 -2.77
C LYS A 25 6.74 -5.76 -2.17
N LYS A 26 5.71 -6.60 -2.14
CA LYS A 26 4.49 -6.36 -1.36
C LYS A 26 4.01 -7.63 -0.68
N LYS A 27 3.27 -7.48 0.40
CA LYS A 27 2.73 -8.59 1.18
C LYS A 27 1.54 -8.13 2.03
N ILE A 28 0.55 -9.01 2.17
CA ILE A 28 -0.48 -8.89 3.20
C ILE A 28 -0.03 -9.69 4.42
N ILE A 29 -0.05 -9.05 5.58
CA ILE A 29 0.35 -9.66 6.85
C ILE A 29 -0.80 -9.57 7.86
N PRO A 30 -0.87 -10.49 8.83
CA PRO A 30 -1.69 -10.29 10.03
C PRO A 30 -1.27 -8.99 10.75
N THR A 31 -2.24 -8.18 11.15
CA THR A 31 -1.98 -6.86 11.76
C THR A 31 -1.26 -6.94 13.10
N ASP A 32 -1.43 -8.01 13.84
CA ASP A 32 -0.71 -8.29 15.09
C ASP A 32 0.80 -8.52 14.90
N THR A 33 1.25 -8.86 13.69
CA THR A 33 2.68 -9.06 13.35
C THR A 33 3.36 -7.81 12.79
N LEU A 34 2.68 -6.65 12.77
CA LEU A 34 3.16 -5.45 12.08
C LEU A 34 4.49 -4.94 12.63
N GLU A 35 4.67 -4.91 13.94
CA GLU A 35 5.89 -4.44 14.62
C GLU A 35 7.11 -5.30 14.24
N ASP A 36 6.96 -6.62 14.27
CA ASP A 36 8.02 -7.56 13.86
C ASP A 36 8.42 -7.36 12.40
N VAL A 37 7.43 -7.06 11.54
CA VAL A 37 7.68 -6.75 10.14
C VAL A 37 8.39 -5.42 9.99
N VAL A 38 8.01 -4.38 10.74
CA VAL A 38 8.72 -3.09 10.76
C VAL A 38 10.19 -3.30 11.14
N ASP A 39 10.45 -3.99 12.25
CA ASP A 39 11.82 -4.24 12.72
C ASP A 39 12.66 -5.00 11.69
N ARG A 40 12.08 -6.03 11.07
CA ARG A 40 12.74 -6.77 9.98
C ARG A 40 13.01 -5.89 8.77
N ILE A 41 12.04 -5.06 8.37
CA ILE A 41 12.16 -4.20 7.19
C ILE A 41 13.25 -3.15 7.43
N MET A 42 13.26 -2.52 8.60
CA MET A 42 14.30 -1.57 8.99
C MET A 42 15.69 -2.21 8.99
N SER A 43 15.81 -3.42 9.54
CA SER A 43 17.10 -4.13 9.63
C SER A 43 17.64 -4.60 8.28
N VAL A 44 16.77 -5.08 7.38
CA VAL A 44 17.18 -5.71 6.12
C VAL A 44 17.29 -4.73 4.97
N TYR A 45 16.34 -3.79 4.86
CA TYR A 45 16.23 -2.91 3.69
C TYR A 45 16.51 -1.44 4.00
N ASN A 46 16.48 -1.04 5.28
CA ASN A 46 16.75 0.31 5.75
C ASN A 46 16.09 1.42 4.88
N PRO A 47 14.75 1.42 4.77
CA PRO A 47 14.04 2.38 3.92
C PRO A 47 14.27 3.82 4.38
N ARG A 48 14.23 4.78 3.44
CA ARG A 48 14.43 6.21 3.73
C ARG A 48 13.22 6.85 4.41
N ALA A 49 12.04 6.28 4.22
CA ALA A 49 10.81 6.76 4.83
C ALA A 49 9.81 5.61 5.05
N VAL A 50 8.97 5.80 6.06
CA VAL A 50 7.80 4.96 6.33
C VAL A 50 6.55 5.80 6.11
N VAL A 51 5.63 5.28 5.30
CA VAL A 51 4.40 5.95 4.94
C VAL A 51 3.23 5.05 5.25
N MET A 52 2.12 5.66 5.68
CA MET A 52 0.93 4.92 6.06
C MET A 52 -0.33 5.59 5.52
N GLY A 53 -1.28 4.77 5.13
CA GLY A 53 -2.65 5.17 4.84
C GLY A 53 -3.35 5.84 6.02
N ASN A 54 -4.36 6.66 5.75
CA ASN A 54 -5.20 7.28 6.78
C ASN A 54 -6.59 6.63 6.92
N GLY A 55 -6.74 5.37 6.52
CA GLY A 55 -7.94 4.57 6.65
C GLY A 55 -8.43 4.37 8.10
N THR A 56 -9.47 3.57 8.26
CA THR A 56 -10.11 3.35 9.57
C THR A 56 -9.12 2.63 10.52
N HIS A 57 -8.91 3.16 11.74
CA HIS A 57 -7.93 2.69 12.74
C HIS A 57 -6.45 3.08 12.51
N HIS A 58 -6.14 3.97 11.56
CA HIS A 58 -4.74 4.40 11.31
C HIS A 58 -4.03 4.99 12.53
N GLN A 59 -4.75 5.60 13.48
CA GLN A 59 -4.12 6.26 14.63
C GLN A 59 -3.40 5.28 15.56
N GLU A 60 -4.06 4.16 15.88
CA GLU A 60 -3.48 3.12 16.74
C GLU A 60 -2.31 2.43 16.05
N LEU A 61 -2.49 2.00 14.79
CA LEU A 61 -1.43 1.33 14.03
C LEU A 61 -0.25 2.27 13.78
N LYS A 62 -0.49 3.57 13.55
CA LYS A 62 0.58 4.57 13.45
C LYS A 62 1.43 4.61 14.71
N GLN A 63 0.80 4.65 15.90
CA GLN A 63 1.54 4.65 17.16
C GLN A 63 2.36 3.38 17.33
N ARG A 64 1.79 2.21 17.02
CA ARG A 64 2.50 0.92 17.06
C ARG A 64 3.73 0.92 16.15
N VAL A 65 3.60 1.41 14.92
CA VAL A 65 4.71 1.53 13.97
C VAL A 65 5.76 2.54 14.44
N GLU A 66 5.37 3.72 14.93
CA GLU A 66 6.31 4.71 15.46
C GLU A 66 7.10 4.18 16.67
N GLN A 67 6.44 3.39 17.54
CA GLN A 67 7.12 2.73 18.65
C GLN A 67 8.09 1.64 18.17
N ALA A 68 7.73 0.84 17.17
CA ALA A 68 8.64 -0.15 16.57
C ALA A 68 9.85 0.53 15.89
N LEU A 69 9.64 1.64 15.19
CA LEU A 69 10.73 2.44 14.62
C LEU A 69 11.69 2.95 15.69
N LEU A 70 11.16 3.44 16.81
CA LEU A 70 11.99 3.89 17.93
C LEU A 70 12.79 2.73 18.54
N LYS A 71 12.17 1.56 18.72
CA LYS A 71 12.83 0.34 19.25
C LYS A 71 13.94 -0.18 18.33
N SER A 72 13.76 -0.07 17.02
CA SER A 72 14.79 -0.43 16.03
C SER A 72 15.89 0.63 15.88
N GLY A 73 15.89 1.69 16.71
CA GLY A 73 16.90 2.74 16.69
C GLY A 73 16.73 3.75 15.55
N SER A 74 15.59 3.73 14.86
CA SER A 74 15.27 4.62 13.76
C SER A 74 14.64 5.92 14.27
N SER A 75 15.09 7.06 13.75
CA SER A 75 14.48 8.36 14.00
C SER A 75 13.40 8.73 12.95
N LEU A 76 13.01 7.78 12.10
CA LEU A 76 12.00 7.99 11.08
C LEU A 76 10.62 8.19 11.73
N LYS A 77 9.85 9.11 11.15
CA LYS A 77 8.43 9.31 11.50
C LYS A 77 7.55 8.71 10.43
N VAL A 78 6.36 8.26 10.83
CA VAL A 78 5.36 7.76 9.89
C VAL A 78 4.67 8.94 9.22
N SER A 79 4.81 9.04 7.90
CA SER A 79 4.11 10.06 7.10
C SER A 79 2.74 9.55 6.68
N LEU A 80 1.68 10.26 7.05
CA LEU A 80 0.33 9.90 6.65
C LEU A 80 0.03 10.38 5.23
N VAL A 81 -0.57 9.50 4.44
CA VAL A 81 -0.99 9.76 3.06
C VAL A 81 -2.51 9.65 3.00
N ASN A 82 -3.18 10.67 2.46
CA ASN A 82 -4.63 10.75 2.51
C ASN A 82 -5.31 9.84 1.48
N GLU A 83 -5.85 8.72 1.94
CA GLU A 83 -6.46 7.62 1.21
C GLU A 83 -7.90 7.87 0.76
N LYS A 84 -8.15 8.97 0.05
CA LYS A 84 -9.22 8.90 -0.96
C LYS A 84 -8.80 8.02 -2.16
N TYR A 85 -7.94 7.04 -1.91
CA TYR A 85 -7.38 6.09 -2.85
C TYR A 85 -8.24 4.84 -2.78
N THR A 86 -9.44 5.03 -3.32
CA THR A 86 -10.45 4.00 -3.49
C THR A 86 -9.80 2.71 -3.97
N THR A 87 -10.17 1.59 -3.33
CA THR A 87 -9.87 0.21 -3.72
C THR A 87 -9.78 0.03 -5.24
N GLU A 88 -10.62 0.75 -6.00
CA GLU A 88 -10.61 0.89 -7.46
C GLU A 88 -9.25 1.16 -8.12
N MET A 89 -8.37 1.98 -7.53
CA MET A 89 -7.02 2.14 -8.05
C MET A 89 -6.17 0.89 -7.88
N GLY A 90 -6.25 0.25 -6.70
CA GLY A 90 -5.62 -1.04 -6.45
C GLY A 90 -6.09 -2.08 -7.46
N LYS A 91 -7.40 -2.12 -7.74
CA LYS A 91 -8.00 -2.97 -8.77
C LYS A 91 -7.45 -2.68 -10.17
N ARG A 92 -7.33 -1.40 -10.56
CA ARG A 92 -6.77 -1.01 -11.86
C ARG A 92 -5.30 -1.41 -11.99
N LEU A 93 -4.52 -1.19 -10.94
CA LEU A 93 -3.11 -1.55 -10.91
C LEU A 93 -2.93 -3.07 -10.96
N TYR A 94 -3.78 -3.83 -10.25
CA TYR A 94 -3.83 -5.29 -10.36
C TYR A 94 -4.02 -5.75 -11.80
N TRP A 95 -5.00 -5.18 -12.53
CA TRP A 95 -5.24 -5.55 -13.94
C TRP A 95 -4.17 -5.07 -14.92
N LYS A 96 -3.40 -4.02 -14.56
CA LYS A 96 -2.24 -3.58 -15.35
C LYS A 96 -1.10 -4.59 -15.24
N GLU A 97 -0.84 -5.09 -14.03
CA GLU A 97 0.20 -6.09 -13.76
C GLU A 97 -0.22 -7.50 -14.19
N ASN A 98 -1.51 -7.83 -14.04
CA ASN A 98 -2.06 -9.15 -14.32
C ASN A 98 -3.05 -9.04 -15.47
N ARG A 99 -2.61 -9.44 -16.67
CA ARG A 99 -3.52 -9.55 -17.82
C ARG A 99 -4.64 -10.55 -17.47
N PRO A 100 -5.90 -10.26 -17.83
CA PRO A 100 -6.99 -11.20 -17.59
C PRO A 100 -6.77 -12.49 -18.38
N HIS A 101 -6.64 -13.61 -17.66
CA HIS A 101 -6.49 -14.96 -18.22
C HIS A 101 -7.75 -15.79 -17.99
N GLY A 102 -7.95 -16.84 -18.80
CA GLY A 102 -9.12 -17.73 -18.69
C GLY A 102 -10.47 -17.04 -18.91
N TRP A 103 -11.48 -17.43 -18.13
CA TRP A 103 -12.85 -16.89 -18.19
C TRP A 103 -12.92 -15.37 -17.95
N ASN A 104 -12.01 -14.82 -17.15
CA ASN A 104 -11.92 -13.37 -16.91
C ASN A 104 -11.58 -12.58 -18.19
N ARG A 105 -11.01 -13.21 -19.22
CA ARG A 105 -10.76 -12.56 -20.52
C ARG A 105 -12.05 -12.29 -21.30
N LEU A 106 -13.05 -13.15 -21.14
CA LEU A 106 -14.33 -13.07 -21.85
C LEU A 106 -15.33 -12.12 -21.16
N LEU A 107 -15.12 -11.83 -19.88
CA LEU A 107 -15.98 -10.92 -19.12
C LEU A 107 -15.63 -9.44 -19.39
N PRO A 108 -16.64 -8.56 -19.50
CA PRO A 108 -16.46 -7.11 -19.47
C PRO A 108 -15.73 -6.66 -18.21
N ALA A 109 -14.92 -5.61 -18.28
CA ALA A 109 -14.06 -5.17 -17.17
C ALA A 109 -14.81 -4.93 -15.85
N GLY A 110 -16.05 -4.45 -15.89
CA GLY A 110 -16.89 -4.23 -14.71
C GLY A 110 -17.45 -5.50 -14.06
N MET A 111 -17.37 -6.66 -14.72
CA MET A 111 -17.85 -7.96 -14.23
C MET A 111 -16.71 -8.89 -13.79
N ARG A 112 -15.46 -8.43 -13.85
CA ARG A 112 -14.30 -9.25 -13.46
C ARG A 112 -14.10 -9.20 -11.95
N THR A 113 -14.14 -10.36 -11.30
CA THR A 113 -13.79 -10.49 -9.89
C THR A 113 -12.27 -10.61 -9.75
N ILE A 114 -11.69 -9.82 -8.86
CA ILE A 114 -10.26 -9.93 -8.52
C ILE A 114 -10.13 -11.08 -7.50
N PRO A 115 -9.35 -12.12 -7.80
CA PRO A 115 -9.27 -13.32 -6.97
C PRO A 115 -8.37 -13.15 -5.74
N VAL A 116 -7.72 -11.99 -5.58
CA VAL A 116 -6.78 -11.70 -4.50
C VAL A 116 -7.19 -10.46 -3.71
N PRO A 117 -6.87 -10.36 -2.41
CA PRO A 117 -7.06 -9.12 -1.69
C PRO A 117 -6.12 -8.05 -2.28
N VAL A 118 -6.58 -6.80 -2.28
CA VAL A 118 -5.92 -5.69 -2.98
C VAL A 118 -5.18 -4.73 -2.05
N ASP A 119 -5.20 -4.99 -0.75
CA ASP A 119 -4.63 -4.14 0.30
C ASP A 119 -3.10 -3.95 0.12
N ASP A 120 -2.40 -4.96 -0.40
CA ASP A 120 -0.98 -4.84 -0.75
C ASP A 120 -0.73 -3.98 -2.00
N TYR A 121 -1.67 -3.93 -2.95
CA TYR A 121 -1.65 -2.97 -4.06
C TYR A 121 -1.98 -1.56 -3.59
N VAL A 122 -2.88 -1.41 -2.63
CA VAL A 122 -3.17 -0.12 -2.00
C VAL A 122 -1.91 0.40 -1.31
N ALA A 123 -1.22 -0.43 -0.52
CA ALA A 123 0.07 -0.08 0.08
C ALA A 123 1.11 0.38 -0.96
N TRP A 124 1.20 -0.30 -2.11
CA TRP A 124 2.09 0.16 -3.19
C TRP A 124 1.69 1.54 -3.72
N ILE A 125 0.40 1.76 -3.97
CA ILE A 125 -0.12 3.06 -4.43
C ILE A 125 0.18 4.17 -3.44
N ILE A 126 0.01 3.93 -2.13
CA ILE A 126 0.38 4.87 -1.07
C ILE A 126 1.86 5.31 -1.23
N GLY A 127 2.76 4.34 -1.41
CA GLY A 127 4.18 4.62 -1.64
C GLY A 127 4.42 5.48 -2.90
N CYS A 128 3.76 5.14 -4.01
CA CYS A 128 3.86 5.92 -5.25
C CYS A 128 3.31 7.34 -5.12
N ILE A 129 2.29 7.56 -4.29
CA ILE A 129 1.70 8.87 -4.06
C ILE A 129 2.63 9.72 -3.21
N PHE A 130 3.23 9.14 -2.16
CA PHE A 130 4.25 9.80 -1.37
C PHE A 130 5.44 10.25 -2.23
N LEU A 131 5.84 9.43 -3.20
CA LEU A 131 6.90 9.74 -4.16
C LEU A 131 6.47 10.74 -5.25
N GLY A 132 5.19 11.07 -5.36
CA GLY A 132 4.65 11.92 -6.43
C GLY A 132 4.56 11.24 -7.80
N CYS A 133 4.85 9.95 -7.89
CA CYS A 133 4.73 9.15 -9.11
C CYS A 133 3.26 9.00 -9.56
N ILE A 134 2.32 9.02 -8.60
CA ILE A 134 0.88 9.00 -8.86
C ILE A 134 0.26 10.26 -8.26
N LYS A 135 -0.43 11.05 -9.09
CA LYS A 135 -1.21 12.18 -8.61
C LYS A 135 -2.56 11.70 -8.09
N ALA A 136 -2.86 12.04 -6.84
CA ALA A 136 -4.13 11.79 -6.17
C ALA A 136 -5.36 12.19 -7.00
N GLU A 137 -5.23 13.28 -7.74
CA GLU A 137 -6.30 13.94 -8.49
C GLU A 137 -6.62 13.28 -9.85
N SER A 138 -5.72 12.42 -10.35
CA SER A 138 -5.84 11.80 -11.68
C SER A 138 -7.02 10.82 -11.85
N ILE A 139 -7.79 10.61 -10.79
CA ILE A 139 -8.86 9.60 -10.72
C ILE A 139 -10.26 10.25 -10.84
N ASN A 140 -10.41 11.54 -10.49
CA ASN A 140 -11.71 12.22 -10.53
C ASN A 140 -12.16 12.62 -11.95
N HIS A 141 -11.30 12.52 -12.96
CA HIS A 141 -11.58 12.95 -14.34
C HIS A 141 -12.09 11.85 -15.28
N LYS A 142 -12.86 10.88 -14.77
CA LYS A 142 -13.82 10.13 -15.60
C LYS A 142 -15.21 10.19 -14.98
N LYS A 143 -15.76 11.40 -14.88
CA LYS A 143 -17.22 11.55 -15.00
C LYS A 143 -17.56 11.24 -16.46
N THR A 144 -18.29 10.15 -16.62
CA THR A 144 -19.06 9.75 -17.78
C THR A 144 -19.58 10.97 -18.56
N ARG A 145 -19.22 11.08 -19.83
CA ARG A 145 -20.08 11.65 -20.87
C ARG A 145 -20.62 10.49 -21.68
#